data_AF-A0A961J537-F1
#
_entry.id   AF-A0A961J537-F1
#
_cell.length_a   1.000
_cell.length_b   1.000
_cell.length_c   1.000
_cell.angle_alpha   90.00
_cell.angle_beta   90.00
_cell.angle_gamma   90.00
#
_symmetry.space_group_name_H-M   'P 1'
#
loop_
_entity.id
_entity.type
_entity.pdbx_description
1 polymer ?
#
loop_
_entity_poly.entity_id
_entity_poly.type
_entity_poly.pdbx_seq_one_letter_code
_entity_poly.pdbx_strand_id
1 'polypeptide(L)'
;MDTLLLPFQFPFMQNALAIMVLIAPAAAMLSCFLVLKGWSLMGDATSHAVLPGVVLAYLAGIPLIIGAFLAGLLCAVSTGFIKDHSRVKQDTVLGVVFSGMFGLGVVLYTQVQSSVHLDHILFGNMLGVGAADLWTTGAIAGAVALILALKWRDLLAHAFDPVQARMVGLPVAAIHYGLLAVLSA
;
A
#
# COMPACT_ATOMS: atom_id res chain seq x y z
N MET A 1 20.84 -32.29 -8.13
CA MET A 1 20.53 -31.52 -6.90
C MET A 1 21.04 -30.09 -7.02
N ASP A 2 22.14 -29.85 -7.73
CA ASP A 2 22.72 -28.50 -7.93
C ASP A 2 21.85 -27.55 -8.75
N THR A 3 20.96 -28.07 -9.62
CA THR A 3 20.01 -27.28 -10.39
C THR A 3 18.89 -26.64 -9.56
N LEU A 4 18.61 -27.14 -8.35
CA LEU A 4 17.63 -26.58 -7.43
C LEU A 4 18.22 -25.47 -6.53
N LEU A 5 19.54 -25.45 -6.35
CA LEU A 5 20.24 -24.46 -5.51
C LEU A 5 20.82 -23.28 -6.31
N LEU A 6 20.82 -23.37 -7.65
CA LEU A 6 21.17 -22.29 -8.57
C LEU A 6 20.51 -20.93 -8.26
N PRO A 7 19.20 -20.84 -7.92
CA PRO A 7 18.61 -19.55 -7.56
C PRO A 7 19.15 -18.98 -6.24
N PHE A 8 19.61 -19.80 -5.30
CA PHE A 8 20.16 -19.34 -4.02
C PHE A 8 21.62 -18.89 -4.09
N GLN A 9 22.29 -19.03 -5.24
CA GLN A 9 23.68 -18.57 -5.40
C GLN A 9 23.78 -17.08 -5.73
N PHE A 10 22.71 -16.47 -6.24
CA PHE A 10 22.73 -15.07 -6.61
C PHE A 10 22.34 -14.16 -5.43
N PRO A 11 23.18 -13.17 -5.07
CA PRO A 11 22.89 -12.26 -3.95
C PRO A 11 21.61 -11.45 -4.15
N PHE A 12 21.24 -11.12 -5.41
CA PHE A 12 19.96 -10.44 -5.69
C PHE A 12 18.76 -11.30 -5.30
N MET A 13 18.83 -12.62 -5.51
CA MET A 13 17.74 -13.55 -5.24
C MET A 13 17.61 -13.81 -3.74
N GLN A 14 18.73 -13.87 -3.02
CA GLN A 14 18.74 -13.94 -1.55
C GLN A 14 18.11 -12.68 -0.93
N ASN A 15 18.47 -11.49 -1.42
CA ASN A 15 17.89 -10.23 -0.96
C ASN A 15 16.38 -10.15 -1.25
N ALA A 16 15.96 -10.53 -2.46
CA ALA A 16 14.54 -10.59 -2.82
C ALA A 16 13.75 -11.54 -1.91
N LEU A 17 14.30 -12.71 -1.61
CA LEU A 17 13.66 -13.70 -0.74
C LEU A 17 13.59 -13.22 0.71
N ALA A 18 14.63 -12.55 1.21
CA ALA A 18 14.64 -11.94 2.54
C ALA A 18 13.58 -10.84 2.68
N ILE A 19 13.41 -9.99 1.66
CA ILE A 19 12.36 -8.96 1.64
C ILE A 19 10.98 -9.59 1.67
N MET A 20 10.73 -10.59 0.83
CA MET A 20 9.44 -11.27 0.79
C MET A 20 9.09 -11.89 2.16
N VAL A 21 10.06 -12.54 2.82
CA VAL A 21 9.85 -13.09 4.16
C VAL A 21 9.56 -12.01 5.19
N LEU A 22 10.16 -10.82 5.07
CA LEU A 22 9.88 -9.71 5.98
C LEU A 22 8.51 -9.06 5.77
N ILE A 23 8.07 -8.93 4.52
CA ILE A 23 6.80 -8.27 4.18
C ILE A 23 5.60 -9.23 4.35
N ALA A 24 5.79 -10.53 4.10
CA ALA A 24 4.72 -11.52 4.10
C ALA A 24 3.84 -11.52 5.38
N PRO A 25 4.38 -11.41 6.61
CA PRO A 25 3.56 -11.36 7.82
C PRO A 25 2.65 -10.13 7.87
N ALA A 26 3.20 -8.94 7.55
CA ALA A 26 2.44 -7.70 7.53
C ALA A 26 1.31 -7.75 6.48
N ALA A 27 1.63 -8.23 5.28
CA ALA A 27 0.68 -8.39 4.19
C ALA A 27 -0.42 -9.42 4.51
N ALA A 28 -0.07 -10.56 5.12
CA ALA A 28 -1.02 -11.59 5.52
C ALA A 28 -2.00 -11.09 6.59
N MET A 29 -1.51 -10.36 7.59
CA MET A 29 -2.35 -9.74 8.63
C MET A 29 -3.31 -8.72 8.01
N LEU A 30 -2.82 -7.83 7.16
CA LEU A 30 -3.64 -6.85 6.44
C LEU A 30 -4.72 -7.51 5.57
N SER A 31 -4.35 -8.55 4.81
CA SER A 31 -5.27 -9.27 3.93
C SER A 31 -6.47 -9.86 4.69
N CYS A 32 -6.24 -10.42 5.89
CA CYS A 32 -7.32 -10.94 6.74
C CYS A 32 -8.34 -9.85 7.08
N PHE A 33 -7.90 -8.66 7.49
CA PHE A 33 -8.79 -7.53 7.79
C PHE A 33 -9.51 -7.01 6.55
N LEU A 34 -8.83 -6.95 5.40
CA LEU A 34 -9.44 -6.51 4.14
C LEU A 34 -10.56 -7.44 3.69
N VAL A 35 -10.36 -8.76 3.80
CA VAL A 35 -11.39 -9.74 3.47
C VAL A 35 -12.57 -9.62 4.43
N LEU A 36 -12.33 -9.52 5.74
CA LEU A 36 -13.38 -9.35 6.76
C LEU A 36 -14.25 -8.11 6.51
N LYS A 37 -13.65 -7.01 6.03
CA LYS A 37 -14.36 -5.76 5.72
C LYS A 37 -14.99 -5.71 4.33
N GLY A 38 -14.79 -6.72 3.49
CA GLY A 38 -15.21 -6.71 2.09
C GLY A 38 -14.44 -5.71 1.23
N TRP A 39 -13.20 -5.38 1.60
CA TRP A 39 -12.34 -4.40 0.95
C TRP A 39 -11.28 -5.06 0.05
N SER A 40 -11.52 -6.27 -0.48
CA SER A 40 -10.48 -6.99 -1.23
C SER A 40 -10.02 -6.23 -2.49
N LEU A 41 -10.92 -5.46 -3.12
CA LEU A 41 -10.62 -4.59 -4.26
C LEU A 41 -9.77 -3.36 -3.88
N MET A 42 -9.71 -3.00 -2.60
CA MET A 42 -9.03 -1.79 -2.16
C MET A 42 -7.51 -1.91 -2.28
N GLY A 43 -6.94 -3.10 -2.05
CA GLY A 43 -5.49 -3.32 -2.20
C GLY A 43 -4.99 -3.26 -3.66
N ASP A 44 -5.82 -3.72 -4.60
CA ASP A 44 -5.54 -3.62 -6.03
C ASP A 44 -5.62 -2.14 -6.50
N ALA A 45 -6.67 -1.44 -6.08
CA ALA A 45 -6.87 -0.04 -6.40
C ALA A 45 -5.74 0.86 -5.85
N THR A 46 -5.25 0.62 -4.63
CA THR A 46 -4.15 1.42 -4.07
C THR A 46 -2.84 1.21 -4.81
N SER A 47 -2.55 -0.01 -5.27
CA SER A 47 -1.32 -0.30 -6.02
C SER A 47 -1.23 0.50 -7.33
N HIS A 48 -2.35 0.68 -8.01
CA HIS A 48 -2.39 1.46 -9.25
C HIS A 48 -2.58 2.98 -9.03
N ALA A 49 -3.23 3.38 -7.93
CA ALA A 49 -3.39 4.80 -7.57
C ALA A 49 -2.07 5.45 -7.09
N VAL A 50 -1.05 4.66 -6.77
CA VAL A 50 0.30 5.14 -6.39
C VAL A 50 1.07 5.75 -7.57
N LEU A 51 0.78 5.32 -8.80
CA LEU A 51 1.46 5.76 -10.03
C LEU A 51 1.55 7.29 -10.19
N PRO A 52 0.47 8.09 -10.09
CA PRO A 52 0.56 9.55 -10.14
C PRO A 52 1.46 10.15 -9.06
N GLY A 53 1.47 9.58 -7.85
CA GLY A 53 2.31 10.07 -6.75
C GLY A 53 3.79 9.86 -6.98
N VAL A 54 4.15 8.70 -7.55
CA VAL A 54 5.54 8.38 -7.90
C VAL A 54 6.03 9.31 -9.01
N VAL A 55 5.21 9.56 -10.03
CA VAL A 55 5.54 10.50 -11.11
C VAL A 55 5.73 11.92 -10.57
N LEU A 56 4.83 12.40 -9.71
CA LEU A 56 4.97 13.72 -9.09
C LEU A 56 6.20 13.84 -8.18
N ALA A 57 6.51 12.82 -7.39
CA ALA A 57 7.71 12.81 -6.56
C ALA A 57 9.00 12.82 -7.39
N TYR A 58 9.00 12.12 -8.52
CA TYR A 58 10.12 12.17 -9.47
C TYR A 58 10.32 13.58 -10.03
N LEU A 59 9.24 14.26 -10.45
CA LEU A 59 9.32 15.64 -10.96
C LEU A 59 9.80 16.63 -9.89
N ALA A 60 9.41 16.41 -8.63
CA ALA A 60 9.79 17.26 -7.51
C ALA A 60 11.20 16.94 -6.94
N GLY A 61 11.85 15.86 -7.38
CA GLY A 61 13.13 15.39 -6.83
C GLY A 61 13.04 14.87 -5.38
N ILE A 62 11.85 14.48 -4.93
CA ILE A 62 11.56 13.98 -3.59
C ILE A 62 11.72 12.44 -3.57
N PRO A 63 12.09 11.81 -2.43
CA PRO A 63 12.09 10.36 -2.32
C PRO A 63 10.78 9.71 -2.80
N LEU A 64 10.90 8.75 -3.71
CA LEU A 64 9.77 8.05 -4.37
C LEU A 64 8.79 7.44 -3.36
N ILE A 65 9.31 6.92 -2.24
CA ILE A 65 8.51 6.33 -1.15
C ILE A 65 7.51 7.34 -0.59
N ILE A 66 7.90 8.61 -0.45
CA ILE A 66 7.04 9.66 0.10
C ILE A 66 5.93 9.99 -0.90
N GLY A 67 6.25 10.05 -2.19
CA GLY A 67 5.26 10.24 -3.25
C GLY A 67 4.24 9.10 -3.32
N ALA A 68 4.72 7.86 -3.23
CA ALA A 68 3.88 6.68 -3.23
C ALA A 68 2.93 6.66 -2.03
N PHE A 69 3.47 6.88 -0.83
CA PHE A 69 2.69 6.93 0.41
C PHE A 69 1.63 8.03 0.37
N LEU A 70 1.99 9.25 -0.06
CA LEU A 70 1.05 10.37 -0.17
C LEU A 70 -0.07 10.10 -1.17
N ALA A 71 0.22 9.53 -2.33
CA ALA A 71 -0.81 9.20 -3.30
C ALA A 71 -1.71 8.06 -2.82
N GLY A 72 -1.14 7.01 -2.23
CA GLY A 72 -1.91 5.94 -1.61
C GLY A 72 -2.85 6.48 -0.53
N LEU A 73 -2.32 7.33 0.36
CA LEU A 73 -3.09 7.95 1.44
C LEU A 73 -4.20 8.85 0.89
N LEU A 74 -3.91 9.66 -0.13
CA LEU A 74 -4.90 10.53 -0.77
C LEU A 74 -6.01 9.71 -1.42
N CYS A 75 -5.67 8.61 -2.11
CA CYS A 75 -6.63 7.67 -2.68
C CYS A 75 -7.52 7.04 -1.60
N ALA A 76 -6.91 6.54 -0.52
CA ALA A 76 -7.62 5.90 0.57
C ALA A 76 -8.56 6.87 1.30
N VAL A 77 -8.09 8.09 1.61
CA VAL A 77 -8.86 9.14 2.30
C VAL A 77 -9.99 9.66 1.42
N SER A 78 -9.74 9.94 0.14
CA SER A 78 -10.78 10.39 -0.79
C SER A 78 -11.87 9.33 -0.97
N THR A 79 -11.49 8.06 -1.12
CA THR A 79 -12.44 6.94 -1.18
C THR A 79 -13.27 6.84 0.11
N GLY A 80 -12.63 6.95 1.29
CA GLY A 80 -13.33 6.92 2.58
C GLY A 80 -14.28 8.11 2.78
N PHE A 81 -13.84 9.32 2.41
CA PHE A 81 -14.63 10.54 2.54
C PHE A 81 -15.87 10.54 1.65
N ILE A 82 -15.72 10.12 0.38
CA ILE A 82 -16.83 10.04 -0.57
C ILE A 82 -17.83 8.95 -0.15
N LYS A 83 -17.34 7.84 0.41
CA LYS A 83 -18.20 6.80 0.97
C LYS A 83 -19.09 7.34 2.11
N ASP A 84 -18.53 8.12 3.03
CA ASP A 84 -19.29 8.63 4.19
C ASP A 84 -20.30 9.72 3.79
N HIS A 85 -20.03 10.48 2.71
CA HIS A 85 -20.90 11.56 2.24
C HIS A 85 -21.86 11.17 1.11
N SER A 86 -21.78 9.94 0.59
CA SER A 86 -22.57 9.52 -0.57
C SER A 86 -23.27 8.18 -0.36
N ARG A 87 -24.45 8.00 -0.96
CA ARG A 87 -25.23 6.73 -0.90
C ARG A 87 -24.76 5.68 -1.92
N VAL A 88 -23.63 5.92 -2.57
CA VAL A 88 -23.10 5.10 -3.66
C VAL A 88 -22.35 3.89 -3.10
N LYS A 89 -22.45 2.73 -3.78
CA LYS A 89 -21.72 1.51 -3.38
C LYS A 89 -20.22 1.78 -3.32
N GLN A 90 -19.57 1.22 -2.30
CA GLN A 90 -18.14 1.42 -2.05
C GLN A 90 -17.28 1.05 -3.28
N ASP A 91 -17.62 -0.04 -3.96
CA ASP A 91 -16.89 -0.51 -5.14
C ASP A 91 -16.93 0.50 -6.29
N THR A 92 -18.04 1.23 -6.43
CA THR A 92 -18.19 2.27 -7.46
C THR A 92 -17.38 3.51 -7.11
N VAL A 93 -17.40 3.94 -5.85
CA VAL A 93 -16.59 5.08 -5.40
C VAL A 93 -15.11 4.79 -5.59
N LEU A 94 -14.67 3.60 -5.16
CA LEU A 94 -13.30 3.13 -5.34
C LEU A 94 -12.90 3.14 -6.83
N GLY A 95 -13.75 2.59 -7.70
CA GLY A 95 -13.49 2.55 -9.15
C GLY A 95 -13.37 3.94 -9.78
N VAL A 96 -14.17 4.92 -9.35
CA VAL A 96 -14.13 6.30 -9.86
C VAL A 96 -12.87 7.03 -9.41
N VAL A 97 -12.53 6.95 -8.11
CA VAL A 97 -11.32 7.59 -7.56
C VAL A 97 -10.07 6.99 -8.18
N PHE A 98 -10.00 5.65 -8.22
CA PHE A 98 -8.89 4.92 -8.85
C PHE A 98 -8.71 5.31 -10.32
N SER A 99 -9.77 5.23 -11.13
CA SER A 99 -9.69 5.56 -12.56
C SER A 99 -9.29 7.01 -12.80
N GLY A 100 -9.77 7.93 -11.96
CA GLY A 100 -9.39 9.34 -12.01
C GLY A 100 -7.91 9.56 -11.69
N MET A 101 -7.41 8.98 -10.59
CA MET A 101 -6.01 9.08 -10.20
C MET A 101 -5.07 8.40 -11.19
N PHE A 102 -5.44 7.21 -11.68
CA PHE A 102 -4.66 6.50 -12.69
C PHE A 102 -4.60 7.29 -14.00
N GLY A 103 -5.74 7.81 -14.47
CA GLY A 103 -5.80 8.67 -15.65
C GLY A 103 -4.93 9.92 -15.51
N LEU A 104 -4.97 10.59 -14.36
CA LEU A 104 -4.07 11.70 -14.05
C LEU A 104 -2.60 11.28 -14.09
N GLY A 105 -2.26 10.12 -13.52
CA GLY A 105 -0.91 9.57 -13.56
C GLY A 105 -0.41 9.30 -14.97
N VAL A 106 -1.27 8.74 -15.83
CA VAL A 106 -0.95 8.50 -17.25
C VAL A 106 -0.77 9.81 -18.02
N VAL A 107 -1.61 10.82 -17.79
CA VAL A 107 -1.47 12.14 -18.44
C VAL A 107 -0.18 12.86 -17.99
N LEU A 108 0.14 12.80 -16.70
CA LEU A 108 1.41 13.34 -16.19
C LEU A 108 2.60 12.59 -16.78
N TYR A 109 2.50 11.27 -16.91
CA TYR A 109 3.53 10.44 -17.53
C TYR A 109 3.75 10.80 -19.01
N THR A 110 2.69 11.02 -19.80
CA THR A 110 2.84 11.35 -21.23
C THR A 110 3.40 12.75 -21.50
N GLN A 111 3.20 13.71 -20.59
CA GLN A 111 3.82 15.04 -20.71
C GLN A 111 5.31 15.05 -20.34
N VAL A 112 5.77 14.09 -19.56
CA VAL A 112 7.16 13.99 -19.13
C VAL A 112 7.93 13.21 -20.18
N GLN A 113 8.44 13.90 -21.20
CA GLN A 113 9.48 13.33 -22.05
C GLN A 113 10.76 13.19 -21.21
N SER A 114 10.98 12.01 -20.65
CA SER A 114 12.27 11.68 -20.05
C SER A 114 12.57 10.21 -20.30
N SER A 115 13.61 10.00 -21.11
CA SER A 115 14.28 8.76 -21.46
C SER A 115 14.95 8.11 -20.26
N VAL A 116 14.17 7.70 -19.26
CA VAL A 116 14.59 6.84 -18.17
C VAL A 116 13.58 5.72 -18.10
N HIS A 117 14.05 4.48 -18.16
CA HIS A 117 13.22 3.28 -18.10
C HIS A 117 12.56 3.18 -16.72
N LEU A 118 11.42 3.87 -16.55
CA LEU A 118 10.54 3.74 -15.38
C LEU A 118 9.91 2.34 -15.31
N ASP A 119 10.04 1.53 -16.37
CA ASP A 119 9.69 0.11 -16.39
C ASP A 119 10.35 -0.64 -15.22
N HIS A 120 11.59 -0.31 -14.86
CA HIS A 120 12.27 -0.95 -13.71
C HIS A 120 11.73 -0.51 -12.35
N ILE A 121 10.98 0.60 -12.27
CA ILE A 121 10.36 1.07 -11.02
C ILE A 121 8.92 0.52 -10.92
N LEU A 122 8.21 0.44 -12.05
CA LEU A 122 6.87 -0.15 -12.15
C LEU A 122 6.87 -1.68 -11.99
N PHE A 123 7.90 -2.37 -12.49
CA PHE A 123 8.07 -3.83 -12.33
C PHE A 123 8.95 -4.22 -11.13
N GLY A 124 9.60 -3.25 -10.49
CA GLY A 124 10.55 -3.46 -9.39
C GLY A 124 11.93 -3.91 -9.89
N ASN A 125 12.98 -3.18 -9.51
CA ASN A 125 14.34 -3.54 -9.86
C ASN A 125 14.94 -4.43 -8.77
N MET A 126 14.68 -5.73 -8.80
CA MET A 126 15.33 -6.68 -7.87
C MET A 126 16.87 -6.63 -7.93
N LEU A 127 17.46 -6.13 -9.03
CA LEU A 127 18.91 -6.00 -9.21
C LEU A 127 19.49 -4.73 -8.59
N GLY A 128 18.66 -3.74 -8.25
CA GLY A 128 19.09 -2.44 -7.70
C GLY A 128 18.80 -2.23 -6.22
N VAL A 129 18.16 -3.20 -5.56
CA VAL A 129 17.88 -3.12 -4.12
C VAL A 129 19.19 -3.19 -3.35
N GLY A 130 19.63 -2.05 -2.84
CA GLY A 130 20.79 -1.96 -1.96
C GLY A 130 20.46 -2.49 -0.56
N ALA A 131 21.49 -2.75 0.25
CA ALA A 131 21.30 -3.11 1.65
C ALA A 131 20.52 -2.04 2.44
N ALA A 132 20.61 -0.76 2.02
CA ALA A 132 19.85 0.33 2.64
C ALA A 132 18.33 0.19 2.42
N ASP A 133 17.89 -0.22 1.22
CA ASP A 133 16.46 -0.41 0.91
C ASP A 133 15.87 -1.61 1.65
N LEU A 134 16.69 -2.64 1.90
CA LEU A 134 16.34 -3.79 2.72
C LEU A 134 16.01 -3.36 4.16
N TRP A 135 16.83 -2.48 4.74
CA TRP A 135 16.63 -1.96 6.10
C TRP A 135 15.42 -1.03 6.20
N THR A 136 15.22 -0.13 5.23
CA THR A 136 14.07 0.79 5.24
C THR A 136 12.76 0.04 5.04
N THR A 137 12.69 -0.85 4.06
CA THR A 137 11.52 -1.71 3.81
C THR A 137 11.23 -2.58 5.03
N GLY A 138 12.27 -3.16 5.62
CA GLY A 138 12.11 -3.99 6.81
C GLY A 138 11.65 -3.23 8.03
N ALA A 139 12.14 -2.00 8.24
CA ALA A 139 11.68 -1.13 9.31
C ALA A 139 10.21 -0.74 9.14
N ILE A 140 9.77 -0.40 7.92
CA ILE A 140 8.37 -0.05 7.63
C ILE A 140 7.47 -1.27 7.82
N ALA A 141 7.81 -2.41 7.20
CA ALA A 141 7.03 -3.65 7.32
C ALA A 141 6.95 -4.14 8.77
N GLY A 142 8.06 -4.06 9.52
CA GLY A 142 8.12 -4.40 10.94
C GLY A 142 7.27 -3.46 11.79
N ALA A 143 7.33 -2.15 11.54
CA ALA A 143 6.49 -1.17 12.24
C ALA A 143 5.01 -1.40 11.96
N VAL A 144 4.64 -1.66 10.70
CA VAL A 144 3.26 -1.98 10.30
C VAL A 144 2.78 -3.26 10.97
N ALA A 145 3.56 -4.34 10.92
CA ALA A 145 3.23 -5.60 11.59
C ALA A 145 3.07 -5.42 13.10
N LEU A 146 3.95 -4.64 13.74
CA LEU A 146 3.88 -4.35 15.17
C LEU A 146 2.62 -3.55 15.51
N ILE A 147 2.29 -2.52 14.73
CA ILE A 147 1.07 -1.72 14.93
C ILE A 147 -0.17 -2.62 14.78
N LEU A 148 -0.23 -3.46 13.74
CA LEU A 148 -1.33 -4.40 13.52
C LEU A 148 -1.45 -5.42 14.66
N ALA A 149 -0.32 -5.93 15.19
CA ALA A 149 -0.31 -6.86 16.30
C ALA A 149 -0.78 -6.22 17.61
N LEU A 150 -0.27 -5.01 17.94
CA LEU A 150 -0.67 -4.28 19.14
C LEU A 150 -2.13 -3.81 19.09
N LYS A 151 -2.62 -3.41 17.90
CA LYS A 151 -3.99 -2.94 17.67
C LYS A 151 -4.96 -4.03 17.21
N TRP A 152 -4.57 -5.29 17.27
CA TRP A 152 -5.39 -6.42 16.80
C TRP A 152 -6.78 -6.43 17.43
N ARG A 153 -6.89 -6.19 18.74
CA ARG A 153 -8.17 -6.20 19.47
C ARG A 153 -9.09 -5.05 19.04
N ASP A 154 -8.53 -3.85 18.87
CA ASP A 154 -9.27 -2.65 18.45
C ASP A 154 -9.73 -2.76 16.99
N LEU A 155 -8.88 -3.32 16.12
CA LEU A 155 -9.18 -3.56 14.71
C LEU A 155 -10.21 -4.67 14.51
N LEU A 156 -10.13 -5.75 15.28
CA LEU A 156 -11.12 -6.84 15.25
C LEU A 156 -12.49 -6.33 15.69
N ALA A 157 -12.55 -5.54 16.78
CA ALA A 157 -13.79 -4.93 17.24
C ALA A 157 -14.40 -4.00 16.19
N HIS A 158 -13.57 -3.20 15.49
CA HIS A 158 -14.03 -2.34 14.41
C HIS A 158 -14.48 -3.13 13.15
N ALA A 159 -13.86 -4.27 12.87
CA ALA A 159 -14.18 -5.11 11.71
C ALA A 159 -15.50 -5.88 11.89
N PHE A 160 -15.82 -6.35 13.10
CA PHE A 160 -17.03 -7.13 13.37
C PHE A 160 -18.27 -6.27 13.61
N ASP A 161 -18.16 -5.20 14.41
CA ASP A 161 -19.31 -4.33 14.68
C ASP A 161 -18.88 -2.86 14.95
N PRO A 162 -18.95 -1.99 13.92
CA PRO A 162 -18.59 -0.58 14.07
C PRO A 162 -19.54 0.20 14.99
N VAL A 163 -20.75 -0.30 15.23
CA VAL A 163 -21.74 0.30 16.15
C VAL A 163 -21.39 -0.07 17.60
N GLN A 164 -21.04 -1.33 17.85
CA GLN A 164 -20.57 -1.78 19.17
C GLN A 164 -19.22 -1.15 19.53
N ALA A 165 -18.29 -0.99 18.59
CA ALA A 165 -17.03 -0.29 18.81
C ALA A 165 -17.24 1.18 19.22
N ARG A 166 -18.22 1.87 18.64
CA ARG A 166 -18.58 3.25 19.01
C ARG A 166 -19.20 3.32 20.41
N MET A 167 -19.97 2.32 20.80
CA MET A 167 -20.57 2.21 22.14
C MET A 167 -19.53 1.91 23.23
N VAL A 168 -18.44 1.21 22.89
CA VAL A 168 -17.30 0.93 23.79
C VAL A 168 -16.36 2.15 23.94
N GLY A 169 -16.60 3.24 23.21
CA GLY A 169 -15.82 4.49 23.31
C GLY A 169 -14.53 4.51 22.48
N LEU A 170 -14.36 3.56 21.54
CA LEU A 170 -13.21 3.55 20.63
C LEU A 170 -13.34 4.68 19.58
N PRO A 171 -12.25 5.41 19.26
CA PRO A 171 -12.27 6.44 18.23
C PRO A 171 -12.31 5.80 16.84
N VAL A 172 -13.51 5.40 16.40
CA VAL A 172 -13.78 4.69 15.14
C VAL A 172 -13.17 5.40 13.92
N ALA A 173 -13.20 6.73 13.89
CA ALA A 173 -12.59 7.52 12.81
C ALA A 173 -11.05 7.41 12.79
N ALA A 174 -10.40 7.49 13.96
CA ALA A 174 -8.94 7.37 14.04
C ALA A 174 -8.47 5.95 13.70
N ILE A 175 -9.24 4.92 14.05
CA ILE A 175 -8.96 3.52 13.70
C ILE A 175 -9.15 3.30 12.20
N HIS A 176 -10.19 3.90 11.60
CA HIS A 176 -10.44 3.84 10.16
C HIS A 176 -9.30 4.51 9.36
N TYR A 177 -8.95 5.75 9.69
CA TYR A 177 -7.85 6.46 9.02
C TYR A 177 -6.48 5.84 9.33
N GLY A 178 -6.29 5.27 10.51
CA GLY A 178 -5.09 4.50 10.85
C GLY A 178 -4.94 3.25 9.99
N LEU A 179 -6.03 2.51 9.76
CA LEU A 179 -6.03 1.34 8.87
C LEU A 179 -5.75 1.75 7.41
N LEU A 180 -6.31 2.88 6.96
CA LEU A 180 -6.05 3.43 5.63
C LEU A 180 -4.60 3.88 5.46
N ALA A 181 -4.01 4.49 6.49
CA ALA A 181 -2.60 4.89 6.49
C ALA A 181 -1.68 3.66 6.49
N VAL A 182 -1.99 2.64 7.28
CA VAL A 182 -1.26 1.37 7.30
C VAL A 182 -1.36 0.63 5.96
N LEU A 183 -2.50 0.72 5.27
CA LEU A 183 -2.69 0.15 3.95
C LEU A 183 -1.93 0.91 2.84
N SER A 184 -1.61 2.18 3.08
CA SER A 184 -0.86 3.02 2.13
C SER A 184 0.66 2.94 2.32
N ALA A 185 1.13 2.29 3.39
CA ALA A 185 2.53 2.09 3.75
C ALA A 185 3.06 0.77 3.20
#